data_AF-A0A6P9AWW6-F1
#
_entry.id   AF-A0A6P9AWW6-F1
#
_cell.length_a   1.000
_cell.length_b   1.000
_cell.length_c   1.000
_cell.angle_alpha   90.00
_cell.angle_beta   90.00
_cell.angle_gamma   90.00
#
_symmetry.space_group_name_H-M   'P 1'
#
loop_
_entity.id
_entity.type
_entity.pdbx_description
1 polymer ?
#
loop_
_entity_poly.entity_id
_entity_poly.type
_entity_poly.pdbx_seq_one_letter_code
_entity_poly.pdbx_strand_id
1 'polypeptide(L)'
;MSFWAVTFLEYWKRRNATLAHHWDCMDFQEEEERPRPEFAAMAPCLEQNPITGLKEPHFPEHDRLSRILTGSMAIVIMLCVVMIFLVSVIMYRGIVSTAMYHTGNRVLMTQVRAAWTPPPSMIP
;
A
#
# COMPACT_ATOMS: atom_id res chain seq x y z
N MET A 1 -17.72 11.43 10.48
CA MET A 1 -17.08 11.07 9.19
C MET A 1 -17.35 9.63 8.79
N SER A 2 -17.07 8.64 9.65
CA SER A 2 -17.21 7.20 9.32
C SER A 2 -18.65 6.76 8.99
N PHE A 3 -19.64 7.26 9.72
CA PHE A 3 -21.06 6.94 9.45
C PHE A 3 -21.50 7.41 8.05
N TRP A 4 -21.12 8.63 7.67
CA TRP A 4 -21.42 9.19 6.35
C TRP A 4 -20.77 8.39 5.22
N ALA A 5 -19.52 7.96 5.40
CA ALA A 5 -18.80 7.14 4.41
C ALA A 5 -19.51 5.81 4.16
N VAL A 6 -19.96 5.12 5.22
CA VAL A 6 -20.71 3.85 5.08
C VAL A 6 -22.05 4.10 4.39
N THR A 7 -22.81 5.12 4.80
CA THR A 7 -24.10 5.44 4.15
C THR A 7 -23.93 5.83 2.69
N PHE A 8 -22.86 6.55 2.35
CA PHE A 8 -22.53 6.93 0.98
C PHE A 8 -22.18 5.70 0.14
N LEU A 9 -21.32 4.81 0.63
CA LEU A 9 -20.96 3.57 -0.07
C LEU A 9 -22.17 2.66 -0.29
N GLU A 10 -23.02 2.50 0.71
CA GLU A 10 -24.24 1.70 0.59
C GLU A 10 -25.25 2.33 -0.40
N TYR A 11 -25.40 3.65 -0.37
CA TYR A 11 -26.22 4.36 -1.37
C TYR A 11 -25.66 4.23 -2.78
N TRP A 12 -24.34 4.37 -2.93
CA TRP A 12 -23.63 4.26 -4.20
C TRP A 12 -23.78 2.86 -4.80
N LYS A 13 -23.63 1.79 -4.01
CA LYS A 13 -23.86 0.41 -4.45
C LYS A 13 -25.27 0.23 -5.03
N ARG A 14 -26.30 0.71 -4.33
CA ARG A 14 -27.70 0.64 -4.81
C ARG A 14 -27.90 1.46 -6.09
N ARG A 15 -27.28 2.63 -6.19
CA ARG A 15 -27.37 3.49 -7.37
C ARG A 15 -26.71 2.86 -8.59
N ASN A 16 -25.53 2.25 -8.44
CA ASN A 16 -24.87 1.52 -9.52
C ASN A 16 -25.71 0.36 -10.04
N ALA A 17 -26.29 -0.46 -9.16
CA ALA A 17 -27.15 -1.56 -9.58
C ALA A 17 -28.39 -1.08 -10.35
N THR A 18 -29.00 0.02 -9.89
CA THR A 18 -30.15 0.64 -10.59
C THR A 18 -29.74 1.17 -11.97
N LEU A 19 -28.55 1.77 -12.08
CA LEU A 19 -28.06 2.36 -13.32
C LEU A 19 -27.64 1.27 -14.32
N ALA A 20 -26.98 0.22 -13.85
CA ALA A 20 -26.64 -0.95 -14.66
C ALA A 20 -27.89 -1.63 -15.22
N HIS A 21 -28.94 -1.79 -14.40
CA HIS A 21 -30.23 -2.30 -14.89
C HIS A 21 -30.90 -1.36 -15.88
N HIS A 22 -30.88 -0.04 -15.64
CA HIS A 22 -31.52 0.91 -16.56
C HIS A 22 -30.80 1.02 -17.92
N TRP A 23 -29.49 0.84 -17.91
CA TRP A 23 -28.67 0.83 -19.12
C TRP A 23 -28.55 -0.55 -19.77
N ASP A 24 -29.27 -1.56 -19.28
CA ASP A 24 -29.21 -2.93 -19.80
C ASP A 24 -27.78 -3.52 -19.78
N CYS A 25 -26.95 -3.03 -18.86
CA CYS A 25 -25.54 -3.40 -18.71
C CYS A 25 -25.33 -4.48 -17.62
N MET A 26 -26.40 -5.11 -17.15
CA MET A 26 -26.33 -6.12 -16.07
C MET A 26 -25.58 -7.37 -16.52
N ASP A 27 -25.76 -7.78 -17.78
CA ASP A 27 -25.19 -9.02 -18.34
C ASP A 27 -23.98 -8.76 -19.25
N PHE A 28 -23.55 -7.49 -19.37
CA PHE A 28 -22.49 -7.07 -20.29
C PHE A 28 -21.11 -7.68 -19.98
N GLN A 29 -20.87 -8.08 -18.72
CA GLN A 29 -19.62 -8.75 -18.33
C GLN A 29 -19.54 -10.22 -18.80
N GLU A 30 -20.67 -10.92 -18.95
CA GLU A 30 -20.69 -12.30 -19.46
C GLU A 30 -20.59 -12.33 -20.99
N GLU A 31 -21.06 -11.28 -21.68
CA GLU A 31 -21.19 -11.26 -23.14
C GLU A 31 -20.08 -10.50 -23.90
N GLU A 32 -19.46 -9.44 -23.35
CA GLU A 32 -18.68 -8.50 -24.16
C GLU A 32 -17.14 -8.65 -24.07
N GLU A 33 -16.57 -9.18 -22.99
CA GLU A 33 -15.10 -9.33 -22.93
C GLU A 33 -14.63 -10.58 -23.70
N ARG A 34 -14.79 -10.53 -25.03
CA ARG A 34 -13.99 -11.39 -25.92
C ARG A 34 -12.53 -11.23 -25.48
N PRO A 35 -11.84 -12.32 -25.11
CA PRO A 35 -10.45 -12.23 -24.70
C PRO A 35 -9.68 -11.53 -25.82
N ARG A 36 -8.90 -10.50 -25.47
CA ARG A 36 -8.06 -9.78 -26.44
C ARG A 36 -7.39 -10.81 -27.36
N PRO A 37 -7.38 -10.61 -28.68
CA PRO A 37 -6.93 -11.63 -29.63
C PRO A 37 -5.49 -12.10 -29.36
N GLU A 38 -4.65 -11.23 -28.78
CA GLU A 38 -3.30 -11.55 -28.31
C GLU A 38 -3.26 -12.62 -27.21
N PHE A 39 -4.27 -12.67 -26.33
CA PHE A 39 -4.41 -13.69 -25.27
C PHE A 39 -5.12 -14.95 -25.77
N ALA A 40 -6.12 -14.82 -26.66
CA ALA A 40 -6.82 -15.96 -27.25
C ALA A 40 -5.91 -16.82 -28.14
N ALA A 41 -4.93 -16.22 -28.82
CA ALA A 41 -3.95 -16.92 -29.65
C ALA A 41 -2.90 -17.70 -28.84
N MET A 42 -2.69 -17.37 -27.56
CA MET A 42 -1.75 -18.05 -26.66
C MET A 42 -2.40 -19.08 -25.74
N ALA A 43 -3.71 -19.29 -25.84
CA ALA A 43 -4.42 -20.23 -24.97
C ALA A 43 -4.05 -21.69 -25.30
N PRO A 44 -3.46 -22.45 -24.37
CA PRO A 44 -3.02 -23.83 -24.61
C PRO A 44 -4.17 -24.86 -24.58
N CYS A 45 -5.35 -24.50 -24.07
CA CYS A 45 -6.47 -25.42 -23.89
C CYS A 45 -7.80 -24.79 -24.33
N LEU A 46 -8.59 -25.59 -25.06
CA LEU A 46 -9.94 -25.29 -25.52
C LEU A 46 -10.91 -26.12 -24.68
N GLU A 47 -11.71 -25.49 -23.85
CA GLU A 47 -12.73 -26.18 -23.06
C GLU A 47 -14.11 -25.94 -23.67
N GLN A 48 -14.97 -26.95 -23.61
CA GLN A 48 -16.30 -26.85 -24.20
C GLN A 48 -17.26 -26.24 -23.19
N ASN A 49 -17.84 -25.09 -23.51
CA ASN A 49 -18.83 -24.45 -22.64
C ASN A 49 -20.07 -25.34 -22.56
N PRO A 50 -20.52 -25.76 -21.36
CA PRO A 50 -21.63 -26.71 -21.19
C PRO A 50 -23.00 -26.14 -21.60
N ILE A 51 -23.11 -24.83 -21.83
CA ILE A 51 -24.37 -24.13 -22.13
C ILE A 51 -24.47 -23.83 -23.63
N THR A 52 -23.39 -23.40 -24.28
CA THR A 52 -23.36 -23.02 -25.70
C THR A 52 -22.74 -24.09 -26.62
N GLY A 53 -22.02 -25.07 -26.06
CA GLY A 53 -21.36 -26.14 -26.82
C GLY A 53 -20.16 -25.68 -27.66
N LEU A 54 -19.81 -24.40 -27.59
CA LEU A 54 -18.67 -23.80 -28.30
C LEU A 54 -17.38 -24.05 -27.50
N LYS A 55 -16.27 -24.26 -28.22
CA LYS A 55 -14.94 -24.38 -27.63
C LYS A 55 -14.41 -22.99 -27.31
N GLU A 56 -14.39 -22.64 -26.04
CA GLU A 56 -13.90 -21.35 -25.58
C GLU A 56 -12.48 -21.51 -25.00
N PRO A 57 -11.59 -20.52 -25.20
CA PRO A 57 -10.26 -20.53 -24.59
C PRO A 57 -10.38 -20.47 -23.06
N HIS A 58 -10.19 -21.59 -22.39
CA HIS A 58 -10.26 -21.65 -20.93
C HIS A 58 -8.88 -21.39 -20.34
N PHE A 59 -8.77 -20.32 -19.57
CA PHE A 59 -7.57 -20.02 -18.80
C PHE A 59 -7.70 -20.72 -17.45
N PRO A 60 -6.79 -21.65 -17.09
CA PRO A 60 -6.87 -22.31 -15.80
C PRO A 60 -6.84 -21.28 -14.67
N GLU A 61 -7.79 -21.39 -13.74
CA GLU A 61 -7.96 -20.49 -12.61
C GLU A 61 -6.67 -20.32 -11.79
N HIS A 62 -5.83 -21.36 -11.73
CA HIS A 62 -4.57 -21.36 -11.00
C HIS A 62 -3.55 -20.36 -11.57
N ASP A 63 -3.48 -20.18 -12.89
CA ASP A 63 -2.56 -19.24 -13.52
C ASP A 63 -3.05 -17.80 -13.38
N ARG A 64 -4.37 -17.59 -13.39
CA ARG A 64 -4.99 -16.29 -13.08
C ARG A 64 -4.70 -15.87 -11.63
N LEU A 65 -4.90 -16.79 -10.69
CA LEU A 65 -4.61 -16.55 -9.28
C LEU A 65 -3.13 -16.26 -9.06
N SER A 66 -2.22 -17.00 -9.70
CA SER A 66 -0.77 -16.75 -9.62
C SER A 66 -0.37 -15.34 -10.08
N ARG A 67 -0.99 -14.84 -11.15
CA ARG A 67 -0.75 -13.48 -11.65
C ARG A 67 -1.28 -12.40 -10.71
N ILE A 68 -2.47 -12.59 -10.14
CA ILE A 68 -3.06 -11.68 -9.14
C ILE A 68 -2.20 -11.67 -7.89
N LEU A 69 -1.77 -12.84 -7.41
CA LEU A 69 -0.88 -12.99 -6.27
C LEU A 69 0.44 -12.26 -6.52
N THR A 70 1.08 -12.45 -7.67
CA THR A 70 2.34 -11.76 -8.02
C THR A 70 2.17 -10.23 -8.03
N GLY A 71 1.08 -9.72 -8.59
CA GLY A 71 0.77 -8.28 -8.54
C GLY A 71 0.54 -7.77 -7.12
N SER A 72 -0.21 -8.53 -6.31
CA SER A 72 -0.45 -8.19 -4.90
C SER A 72 0.85 -8.16 -4.09
N MET A 73 1.77 -9.09 -4.35
CA MET A 73 3.08 -9.14 -3.70
C MET A 73 3.90 -7.90 -4.03
N ALA A 74 3.87 -7.41 -5.27
CA ALA A 74 4.56 -6.17 -5.65
C ALA A 74 4.03 -4.95 -4.87
N ILE A 75 2.71 -4.85 -4.68
CA ILE A 75 2.09 -3.79 -3.88
C ILE A 75 2.53 -3.89 -2.41
N VAL A 76 2.53 -5.10 -1.84
CA VAL A 76 2.97 -5.32 -0.46
C VAL A 76 4.43 -4.92 -0.28
N ILE A 77 5.31 -5.28 -1.22
CA ILE A 77 6.73 -4.89 -1.19
C ILE A 77 6.86 -3.36 -1.20
N MET A 78 6.13 -2.67 -2.07
CA MET A 78 6.14 -1.20 -2.12
C MET A 78 5.71 -0.57 -0.79
N LEU A 79 4.66 -1.12 -0.14
CA LEU A 79 4.23 -0.67 1.18
C LEU A 79 5.29 -0.92 2.26
N CYS A 80 5.95 -2.09 2.25
CA CYS A 80 7.03 -2.38 3.18
C CYS A 80 8.20 -1.39 3.02
N VAL A 81 8.57 -1.03 1.78
CA VAL A 81 9.61 -0.02 1.52
C VAL A 81 9.23 1.33 2.13
N VAL A 82 7.98 1.77 1.96
CA VAL A 82 7.48 3.01 2.57
C VAL A 82 7.55 2.95 4.10
N MET A 83 7.15 1.82 4.71
CA MET A 83 7.21 1.65 6.16
C MET A 83 8.64 1.71 6.70
N ILE A 84 9.60 1.07 6.03
CA ILE A 84 11.03 1.12 6.39
C ILE A 84 11.54 2.56 6.31
N PHE A 85 11.17 3.30 5.26
CA PHE A 85 11.54 4.71 5.11
C PHE A 85 10.99 5.56 6.26
N LEU A 86 9.71 5.39 6.62
CA LEU A 86 9.11 6.11 7.74
C LEU A 86 9.80 5.80 9.08
N VAL A 87 10.07 4.52 9.36
CA VAL A 87 10.81 4.11 10.57
C VAL A 87 12.20 4.73 10.60
N SER A 88 12.90 4.74 9.47
CA SER A 88 14.23 5.35 9.35
C SER A 88 14.21 6.85 9.68
N VAL A 89 13.20 7.58 9.19
CA VAL A 89 13.03 9.02 9.49
C VAL A 89 12.72 9.24 10.97
N ILE A 90 11.85 8.42 11.57
CA ILE A 90 11.52 8.49 12.99
C ILE A 90 12.77 8.24 13.85
N MET A 91 13.54 7.19 13.53
CA MET A 91 14.79 6.87 14.21
C MET A 91 15.82 8.00 14.07
N TYR A 92 16.01 8.53 12.85
CA TYR A 92 16.92 9.64 12.61
C TYR A 92 16.58 10.84 13.48
N ARG A 93 15.30 11.24 13.52
CA ARG A 93 14.84 12.32 14.39
C ARG A 93 15.09 12.02 15.86
N GLY A 94 14.81 10.79 16.32
CA GLY A 94 15.06 10.37 17.69
C GLY A 94 16.54 10.46 18.10
N ILE A 95 17.45 10.02 17.22
CA ILE A 95 18.91 10.08 17.46
C ILE A 95 19.39 11.54 17.50
N VAL A 96 18.94 12.38 16.56
CA VAL A 96 19.33 13.81 16.55
C VAL A 96 18.83 14.52 17.80
N SER A 97 17.57 14.29 18.20
CA SER A 97 17.02 14.86 19.43
C SER A 97 17.82 14.43 20.67
N THR A 98 18.08 13.13 20.84
CA THR A 98 18.86 12.61 21.99
C THR A 98 20.30 13.11 22.00
N ALA A 99 20.98 13.18 20.85
CA ALA A 99 22.32 13.73 20.73
C ALA A 99 22.38 15.22 21.09
N MET A 100 21.36 16.00 20.69
CA MET A 100 21.23 17.40 21.07
C MET A 100 21.00 17.58 22.56
N TYR A 101 20.16 16.76 23.20
CA TYR A 101 19.99 16.81 24.66
C TYR A 101 21.29 16.46 25.41
N HIS A 102 22.03 15.44 24.97
CA HIS A 102 23.33 15.11 25.55
C HIS A 102 24.36 16.23 25.35
N THR A 103 24.40 16.85 24.17
CA THR A 103 25.32 17.96 23.89
C THR A 103 24.97 19.20 24.69
N GLY A 104 23.69 19.57 24.76
CA GLY A 104 23.21 20.70 25.57
C GLY A 104 23.55 20.52 27.05
N ASN A 105 23.33 19.31 27.60
CA ASN A 105 23.68 19.00 28.98
C ASN A 105 25.20 19.04 29.22
N ARG A 106 26.01 18.53 28.27
CA ARG A 106 27.47 18.60 28.34
C ARG A 106 27.98 20.05 28.33
N VAL A 107 27.44 20.89 27.45
CA VAL A 107 27.83 22.32 27.36
C VAL A 107 27.47 23.04 28.64
N LEU A 108 26.27 22.85 29.17
CA LEU A 108 25.83 23.47 30.42
C LEU A 108 26.72 23.02 31.60
N MET A 109 27.06 21.74 31.68
CA MET A 109 28.00 21.21 32.68
C MET A 109 29.42 21.77 32.54
N THR A 110 29.92 21.98 31.31
CA THR A 110 31.24 22.61 31.11
C THR A 110 31.27 24.07 31.53
N GLN A 111 30.19 24.81 31.28
CA GLN A 111 30.08 26.22 31.69
C GLN A 111 29.99 26.34 33.22
N VAL A 112 29.18 25.48 33.85
CA VAL A 112 29.11 25.40 35.32
C VAL A 112 30.48 25.02 35.89
N ARG A 113 31.16 24.01 35.35
CA ARG A 113 32.50 23.62 35.82
C ARG A 113 33.51 24.75 35.70
N ALA A 114 33.53 25.47 34.57
CA ALA A 114 34.42 26.61 34.36
C ALA A 114 34.14 27.78 35.33
N ALA A 115 32.87 27.99 35.69
CA ALA A 115 32.46 29.02 36.64
C ALA A 115 32.87 28.69 38.10
N TRP A 116 32.94 27.40 38.46
CA TRP A 116 33.29 26.95 39.81
C TRP A 116 34.77 26.60 40.02
N THR A 117 35.60 26.56 38.97
CA THR A 117 37.06 26.41 39.12
C THR A 117 37.70 27.75 39.46
N PRO A 118 38.21 27.95 40.71
CA PRO A 118 38.90 29.19 41.05
C PRO A 118 40.24 29.29 40.29
N PRO A 119 40.65 30.50 39.86
CA PRO A 119 41.91 30.70 39.16
C PRO A 119 43.11 30.32 40.05
N PRO A 120 44.20 29.77 39.47
CA PRO A 120 45.34 29.22 40.20
C PRO A 120 46.20 30.25 40.95
N SER A 121 45.82 31.52 40.99
CA SER A 121 46.55 32.60 41.69
C SER A 121 46.21 32.71 43.19
N MET A 122 45.51 31.73 43.76
CA MET A 122 45.00 31.78 45.14
C MET A 122 45.20 30.43 45.87
N ILE A 123 46.39 29.85 45.75
CA ILE A 123 46.84 28.71 46.57
C ILE A 123 48.10 29.20 47.32
N PRO A 124 48.12 29.18 48.66
CA PRO A 124 49.21 29.70 49.47
C PRO A 124 50.52 28.90 49.34
#